data_AF-A1YF63-F1
#
_entry.id   AF-A1YF63-F1
#
_cell.length_a   1.000
_cell.length_b   1.000
_cell.length_c   1.000
_cell.angle_alpha   90.00
_cell.angle_beta   90.00
_cell.angle_gamma   90.00
#
_symmetry.space_group_name_H-M   'P 1'
#
loop_
_entity.id
_entity.type
_entity.pdbx_description
1 polymer ?
#
loop_
_entity_poly.entity_id
_entity_poly.type
_entity_poly.pdbx_seq_one_letter_code
_entity_poly.pdbx_strand_id
1 'polypeptide(L)'
;VESVERIFRSFPRGDAGEVTSLLKLNKKLARSVGHIFEMDDNDSQKEEEIRKYSIIYGRFDSKRREGKQLSLHELTINEAAAQFCMRDNTLLLRRVELFSLSRQVARESTYLSSLKGS
;
A
#
# COMPACT_ATOMS: atom_id res chain seq x y z
N VAL A 1 -10.40 0.99 9.13
CA VAL A 1 -10.54 -0.36 8.51
C VAL A 1 -11.75 -0.41 7.57
N GLU A 2 -12.95 0.01 7.98
CA GLU A 2 -14.14 0.00 7.09
C GLU A 2 -13.98 0.74 5.75
N SER A 3 -13.35 1.92 5.71
CA SER A 3 -13.15 2.67 4.46
C SER A 3 -12.27 1.92 3.44
N VAL A 4 -11.22 1.24 3.92
CA VAL A 4 -10.33 0.44 3.07
C VAL A 4 -11.12 -0.71 2.45
N GLU A 5 -11.91 -1.43 3.23
CA GLU A 5 -12.72 -2.54 2.70
C GLU A 5 -13.79 -2.07 1.72
N ARG A 6 -14.44 -0.92 1.98
CA ARG A 6 -15.45 -0.37 1.08
C ARG A 6 -14.85 0.01 -0.26
N ILE A 7 -13.75 0.77 -0.25
CA ILE A 7 -13.04 1.18 -1.47
C ILE A 7 -12.50 -0.05 -2.21
N PHE A 8 -11.92 -1.00 -1.48
CA PHE A 8 -11.39 -2.24 -2.06
C PHE A 8 -12.47 -3.09 -2.74
N ARG A 9 -13.68 -3.19 -2.15
CA ARG A 9 -14.81 -3.92 -2.76
C ARG A 9 -15.31 -3.30 -4.06
N SER A 10 -15.21 -1.97 -4.21
CA SER A 10 -15.55 -1.28 -5.46
C SER A 10 -14.44 -1.35 -6.51
N PHE A 11 -13.27 -1.89 -6.15
CA PHE A 11 -12.09 -1.87 -6.99
C PHE A 11 -11.94 -3.17 -7.80
N PRO A 12 -11.69 -3.10 -9.13
CA PRO A 12 -11.39 -4.30 -9.91
C PRO A 12 -10.08 -4.91 -9.42
N ARG A 13 -10.13 -6.19 -9.03
CA ARG A 13 -8.94 -6.94 -8.58
C ARG A 13 -7.98 -7.11 -9.76
N GLY A 14 -6.68 -6.97 -9.51
CA GLY A 14 -5.65 -7.28 -10.52
C GLY A 14 -5.66 -8.77 -10.82
N ASP A 15 -5.53 -9.14 -12.10
CA ASP A 15 -5.49 -10.54 -12.51
C ASP A 15 -4.12 -11.17 -12.23
N ALA A 16 -4.07 -12.45 -11.88
CA ALA A 16 -2.82 -13.17 -11.61
C ALA A 16 -1.88 -13.22 -12.84
N GLY A 17 -2.44 -13.18 -14.06
CA GLY A 17 -1.67 -13.08 -15.31
C GLY A 17 -0.97 -11.73 -15.49
N GLU A 18 -1.55 -10.66 -14.96
CA GLU A 18 -0.98 -9.32 -14.98
C GLU A 18 0.27 -9.24 -14.08
N VAL A 19 0.22 -9.86 -12.90
CA VAL A 19 1.34 -9.93 -11.93
C VAL A 19 2.58 -10.56 -12.57
N THR A 20 2.39 -11.72 -13.19
CA THR A 20 3.48 -12.44 -13.85
C THR A 20 4.10 -11.61 -14.98
N SER A 21 3.27 -10.87 -15.70
CA SER A 21 3.71 -9.99 -16.79
C SER A 21 4.49 -8.78 -16.25
N LEU A 22 3.98 -8.12 -15.20
CA LEU A 22 4.63 -6.98 -14.55
C LEU A 22 5.98 -7.35 -13.93
N LEU A 23 6.08 -8.53 -13.30
CA LEU A 23 7.35 -9.05 -12.76
C LEU A 23 8.37 -9.35 -13.87
N LYS A 24 7.92 -9.91 -15.01
CA LYS A 24 8.78 -10.15 -16.18
C LYS A 24 9.30 -8.86 -16.82
N LEU A 25 8.44 -7.84 -16.91
CA LEU A 25 8.77 -6.53 -17.47
C LEU A 25 9.70 -5.72 -16.55
N ASN A 26 9.57 -5.89 -15.23
CA ASN A 26 10.24 -5.03 -14.25
C ASN A 26 11.18 -5.82 -13.32
N LYS A 27 12.29 -6.32 -13.88
CA LYS A 27 13.26 -7.18 -13.17
C LYS A 27 13.78 -6.61 -11.84
N LYS A 28 13.88 -5.28 -11.71
CA LYS A 28 14.31 -4.62 -10.46
C LYS A 28 13.24 -4.78 -9.37
N LEU A 29 11.98 -4.53 -9.72
CA LEU A 29 10.84 -4.72 -8.82
C LEU A 29 10.65 -6.20 -8.48
N ALA A 30 10.78 -7.10 -9.46
CA ALA A 30 10.69 -8.53 -9.24
C ALA A 30 11.74 -9.05 -8.24
N ARG A 31 12.96 -8.51 -8.26
CA ARG A 31 13.98 -8.86 -7.26
C ARG A 31 13.68 -8.32 -5.86
N SER A 32 12.93 -7.22 -5.76
CA SER A 32 12.65 -6.57 -4.48
C SER A 32 11.39 -7.08 -3.81
N VAL A 33 10.36 -7.48 -4.56
CA VAL A 33 9.07 -7.92 -3.99
C VAL A 33 8.62 -9.28 -4.53
N GLY A 34 9.39 -9.94 -5.39
CA GLY A 34 9.02 -11.22 -6.00
C GLY A 34 8.84 -12.34 -4.96
N HIS A 35 9.74 -12.41 -3.98
CA HIS A 35 9.68 -13.41 -2.91
C HIS A 35 8.38 -13.31 -2.09
N ILE A 36 7.83 -12.10 -1.92
CA ILE A 36 6.57 -11.88 -1.20
C ILE A 36 5.39 -12.62 -1.86
N PHE A 37 5.43 -12.80 -3.19
CA PHE A 37 4.40 -13.55 -3.92
C PHE A 37 4.56 -15.07 -3.77
N GLU A 38 5.73 -15.55 -3.37
CA GLU A 38 6.02 -16.97 -3.15
C GLU A 38 5.82 -17.39 -1.68
N MET A 39 5.74 -16.44 -0.75
CA MET A 39 5.49 -16.69 0.68
C MET A 39 4.04 -17.09 0.96
N ASP A 40 3.82 -17.88 2.02
CA ASP A 40 2.48 -18.30 2.48
C ASP A 40 1.70 -17.12 3.08
N ASP A 41 0.38 -17.09 2.87
CA ASP A 41 -0.50 -16.03 3.40
C ASP A 41 -0.55 -15.99 4.93
N ASN A 42 -0.23 -17.09 5.63
CA ASN A 42 -0.18 -17.16 7.09
C ASN A 42 1.22 -16.84 7.67
N ASP A 43 2.20 -16.54 6.83
CA ASP A 43 3.55 -16.23 7.28
C ASP A 43 3.62 -14.79 7.83
N SER A 44 3.91 -14.65 9.12
CA SER A 44 4.13 -13.34 9.76
C SER A 44 5.20 -12.50 9.07
N GLN A 45 6.21 -13.14 8.45
CA GLN A 45 7.26 -12.45 7.69
C GLN A 45 6.72 -11.82 6.40
N LYS A 46 5.69 -12.41 5.80
CA LYS A 46 5.04 -11.87 4.61
C LYS A 46 4.37 -10.54 4.93
N GLU A 47 3.67 -10.46 6.07
CA GLU A 47 3.05 -9.22 6.54
C GLU A 47 4.09 -8.11 6.75
N GLU A 48 5.22 -8.44 7.38
CA GLU A 48 6.29 -7.50 7.65
C GLU A 48 6.91 -6.95 6.34
N GLU A 49 7.19 -7.82 5.38
CA GLU A 49 7.71 -7.42 4.07
C GLU A 49 6.67 -6.59 3.29
N ILE A 50 5.39 -6.96 3.30
CA ILE A 50 4.31 -6.16 2.71
C ILE A 50 4.28 -4.76 3.33
N ARG A 51 4.33 -4.64 4.66
CA ARG A 51 4.35 -3.34 5.35
C ARG A 51 5.56 -2.52 4.93
N LYS A 52 6.75 -3.11 4.91
CA LYS A 52 8.00 -2.44 4.52
C LYS A 52 7.97 -1.92 3.09
N TYR A 53 7.50 -2.73 2.13
CA TYR A 53 7.48 -2.33 0.72
C TYR A 53 6.29 -1.43 0.36
N SER A 54 5.17 -1.50 1.07
CA SER A 54 4.00 -0.65 0.83
C SER A 54 4.17 0.81 1.26
N ILE A 55 5.20 1.15 2.06
CA ILE A 55 5.50 2.53 2.49
C ILE A 55 5.57 3.47 1.28
N ILE A 56 4.79 4.56 1.33
CA ILE A 56 4.75 5.63 0.32
C ILE A 56 5.57 6.83 0.81
N TYR A 57 5.34 7.28 2.05
CA TYR A 57 6.03 8.41 2.66
C TYR A 57 7.03 7.95 3.71
N GLY A 58 8.20 8.61 3.78
CA GLY A 58 9.27 8.23 4.72
C GLY A 58 10.06 7.01 4.27
N ARG A 59 10.08 6.70 2.96
CA ARG A 59 10.87 5.60 2.41
C ARG A 59 12.36 5.83 2.70
N PHE A 60 13.05 4.73 2.97
CA PHE A 60 14.46 4.68 3.37
C PHE A 60 15.43 5.31 2.34
N ASP A 61 14.99 5.49 1.09
CA ASP A 61 15.74 6.11 0.00
C ASP A 61 15.51 7.63 -0.13
N SER A 62 14.53 8.19 0.58
CA SER A 62 14.22 9.60 0.47
C SER A 62 15.25 10.41 1.25
N LYS A 63 15.98 11.29 0.57
CA LYS A 63 16.82 12.37 1.13
C LYS A 63 16.03 13.36 2.00
N ARG A 64 14.96 12.93 2.68
CA ARG A 64 14.28 13.72 3.70
C ARG A 64 15.28 13.96 4.80
N ARG A 65 15.36 15.22 5.25
CA ARG A 65 16.14 15.60 6.44
C ARG A 65 15.81 14.62 7.56
N GLU A 66 16.83 13.92 8.05
CA GLU A 66 16.74 13.13 9.28
C GLU A 66 16.02 13.97 10.34
N GLY A 67 14.97 13.40 10.94
CA GLY A 67 14.22 14.05 12.03
C GLY A 67 12.87 14.69 11.67
N LYS A 68 12.45 14.79 10.39
CA LYS A 68 11.08 15.24 10.09
C LYS A 68 10.08 14.11 10.31
N GLN A 69 9.31 14.19 11.39
CA GLN A 69 8.19 13.28 11.66
C GLN A 69 7.14 13.35 10.54
N LEU A 70 6.54 12.20 10.20
CA LEU A 70 5.44 12.13 9.24
C LEU A 70 4.20 12.82 9.83
N SER A 71 3.50 13.57 8.98
CA SER A 71 2.19 14.12 9.34
C SER A 71 1.16 13.00 9.52
N LEU A 72 0.08 13.28 10.25
CA LEU A 72 -1.04 12.34 10.39
C LEU A 72 -1.57 11.86 9.02
N HIS A 73 -1.67 12.75 8.04
CA HIS A 73 -2.09 12.40 6.69
C HIS A 73 -1.14 11.41 5.99
N GLU A 74 0.16 11.63 6.11
CA GLU A 74 1.17 10.71 5.56
C GLU A 74 1.13 9.34 6.26
N LEU A 75 0.93 9.32 7.59
CA LEU A 75 0.74 8.08 8.36
C LEU A 75 -0.52 7.33 7.92
N THR A 76 -1.65 8.04 7.74
CA THR A 76 -2.90 7.43 7.25
C THR A 76 -2.73 6.85 5.85
N ILE A 77 -2.00 7.51 4.96
CA ILE A 77 -1.72 7.00 3.61
C ILE A 77 -0.85 5.73 3.67
N ASN A 78 0.19 5.71 4.50
CA ASN A 78 1.05 4.53 4.67
C ASN A 78 0.26 3.35 5.25
N GLU A 79 -0.57 3.61 6.26
CA GLU A 79 -1.42 2.58 6.88
C GLU A 79 -2.45 2.01 5.88
N ALA A 80 -3.12 2.89 5.12
CA ALA A 80 -4.03 2.46 4.06
C ALA A 80 -3.30 1.62 3.00
N ALA A 81 -2.08 2.02 2.61
CA ALA A 81 -1.29 1.29 1.63
C ALA A 81 -0.94 -0.12 2.11
N ALA A 82 -0.55 -0.26 3.38
CA ALA A 82 -0.28 -1.57 3.98
C ALA A 82 -1.55 -2.44 3.96
N GLN A 83 -2.70 -1.90 4.39
CA GLN A 83 -3.95 -2.66 4.42
C GLN A 83 -4.44 -3.09 3.02
N PHE A 84 -4.22 -2.26 2.01
CA PHE A 84 -4.49 -2.63 0.62
C PHE A 84 -3.53 -3.73 0.14
N CYS A 85 -2.24 -3.58 0.39
CA CYS A 85 -1.25 -4.58 -0.02
C CYS A 85 -1.38 -5.91 0.72
N MET A 86 -1.93 -5.94 1.94
CA MET A 86 -2.22 -7.19 2.66
C MET A 86 -3.43 -7.94 2.06
N ARG A 87 -4.35 -7.23 1.42
CA ARG A 87 -5.51 -7.83 0.74
C ARG A 87 -5.20 -8.18 -0.71
N ASP A 88 -4.32 -7.42 -1.33
CA ASP A 88 -3.88 -7.60 -2.70
C ASP A 88 -2.40 -7.21 -2.84
N ASN A 89 -1.51 -8.20 -2.70
CA ASN A 89 -0.06 -8.00 -2.77
C ASN A 89 0.39 -7.46 -4.14
N THR A 90 -0.43 -7.60 -5.19
CA THR A 90 -0.12 -7.12 -6.54
C THR A 90 -0.03 -5.60 -6.59
N LEU A 91 -0.66 -4.89 -5.65
CA LEU A 91 -0.57 -3.44 -5.50
C LEU A 91 0.85 -2.95 -5.18
N LEU A 92 1.73 -3.83 -4.67
CA LEU A 92 3.16 -3.53 -4.53
C LEU A 92 3.83 -3.24 -5.89
N LEU A 93 3.31 -3.83 -6.97
CA LEU A 93 3.75 -3.60 -8.35
C LEU A 93 3.02 -2.41 -8.99
N ARG A 94 1.78 -2.14 -8.58
CA ARG A 94 0.92 -1.08 -9.12
C ARG A 94 0.95 0.18 -8.25
N ARG A 95 2.15 0.75 -8.08
CA ARG A 95 2.44 1.91 -7.21
C ARG A 95 1.49 3.11 -7.38
N VAL A 96 1.16 3.46 -8.62
CA VAL A 96 0.32 4.62 -8.95
C VAL A 96 -1.11 4.41 -8.45
N GLU A 97 -1.62 3.19 -8.63
CA GLU A 97 -2.94 2.77 -8.20
C GLU A 97 -3.01 2.68 -6.67
N LEU A 98 -2.03 2.02 -6.04
CA LEU A 98 -1.88 1.97 -4.59
C LEU A 98 -1.88 3.37 -3.97
N PHE A 99 -1.12 4.31 -4.53
CA PHE A 99 -1.09 5.69 -4.06
C PHE A 99 -2.46 6.38 -4.18
N SER A 100 -3.16 6.16 -5.29
CA SER A 100 -4.48 6.75 -5.54
C SER A 100 -5.52 6.25 -4.54
N LEU A 101 -5.54 4.94 -4.29
CA LEU A 101 -6.43 4.30 -3.32
C LEU A 101 -6.16 4.77 -1.89
N SER A 102 -4.90 4.75 -1.45
CA SER A 102 -4.52 5.19 -0.11
C SER A 102 -4.81 6.68 0.12
N ARG A 103 -4.63 7.51 -0.90
CA ARG A 103 -5.00 8.93 -0.83
C ARG A 103 -6.51 9.12 -0.71
N GLN A 104 -7.31 8.30 -1.39
CA GLN A 104 -8.77 8.35 -1.27
C GLN A 104 -9.21 8.05 0.17
N VAL A 105 -8.65 7.01 0.79
CA VAL A 105 -8.90 6.68 2.21
C VAL A 105 -8.54 7.86 3.12
N ALA A 106 -7.38 8.47 2.93
CA ALA A 106 -6.94 9.59 3.76
C ALA A 106 -7.85 10.83 3.61
N ARG A 107 -8.42 11.06 2.43
CA ARG A 107 -9.42 12.12 2.19
C ARG A 107 -10.74 11.82 2.90
N GLU A 108 -11.25 10.60 2.79
CA GLU A 108 -12.47 10.18 3.48
C GLU A 108 -12.31 10.26 5.00
N SER A 109 -11.16 9.83 5.53
CA SER A 109 -10.85 9.94 6.97
C SER A 109 -10.90 11.38 7.44
N THR A 110 -10.32 12.31 6.67
CA THR A 110 -10.33 13.74 7.01
C THR A 110 -11.76 14.29 7.01
N TYR A 111 -12.56 13.94 5.99
CA TYR A 111 -13.95 14.38 5.86
C TYR A 111 -14.83 13.89 7.02
N LEU A 112 -14.71 12.61 7.40
CA LEU A 112 -15.44 12.03 8.53
C LEU A 112 -15.03 12.65 9.87
N SER A 113 -13.74 12.95 10.06
CA SER A 113 -13.25 13.67 11.24
C SER A 113 -13.83 15.09 11.34
N SER A 114 -13.97 15.81 10.22
CA SER A 114 -14.60 17.13 10.19
C SER A 114 -16.10 17.08 10.50
N LEU A 115 -16.81 16.05 10.02
CA LEU A 115 -18.24 15.85 10.29
C LEU A 115 -18.55 15.46 11.74
N LYS A 116 -17.69 14.66 12.38
CA LYS A 116 -17.85 14.27 13.78
C LYS A 116 -17.46 15.38 14.78
N GLY A 117 -16.85 16.46 14.30
CA GLY A 117 -16.51 17.64 15.08
C GLY A 117 -17.55 18.77 15.00
N SER A 118 -18.73 18.52 14.45
CA SER A 118 -19.88 19.45 14.40
C SER A 118 -20.99 19.02 15.35
#